data_AF-A0A1V5V6N6-F1
#
_entry.id   AF-A0A1V5V6N6-F1
#
_cell.length_a   1.000
_cell.length_b   1.000
_cell.length_c   1.000
_cell.angle_alpha   90.00
_cell.angle_beta   90.00
_cell.angle_gamma   90.00
#
_symmetry.space_group_name_H-M   'P 1'
#
loop_
_entity.id
_entity.type
_entity.pdbx_description
1 polymer ?
#
loop_
_entity_poly.entity_id
_entity_poly.type
_entity_poly.pdbx_seq_one_letter_code
_entity_poly.pdbx_strand_id
1 'polypeptide(L)'
;MRKHVYGYTMVEILMVIVIAAILFGIGIPAFSTMIRGNAMTISIRQLTAKIQAARSYAVTNRCKVAIVFPAEELASVKSSFSYSTYRTCVVTEDSGWKFESWIDGEEWKRLPTGVLIQIVTNGVNVTACKINDIGGTTVSFARCLVFKPDGQMTASSKLGLVYGRFVSGTGIINTEKESGSGNVLYHPVTINQYTGKTTVGEATTTVPAP
;
A
#
# COMPACT_ATOMS: atom_id res chain seq x y z
N MET A 1 -62.33 -9.28 11.22
CA MET A 1 -61.30 -8.76 12.15
C MET A 1 -60.56 -7.61 11.48
N ARG A 2 -60.81 -6.35 11.89
CA ARG A 2 -60.06 -5.18 11.39
C ARG A 2 -58.78 -5.05 12.21
N LYS A 3 -57.61 -5.18 11.56
CA LYS A 3 -56.30 -4.92 12.16
C LYS A 3 -56.15 -3.40 12.32
N HIS A 4 -56.07 -2.91 13.55
CA HIS A 4 -55.65 -1.53 13.82
C HIS A 4 -54.17 -1.39 13.46
N VAL A 5 -53.85 -0.50 12.53
CA VAL A 5 -52.47 -0.09 12.25
C VAL A 5 -52.14 1.00 13.27
N TYR A 6 -51.28 0.67 14.23
CA TYR A 6 -50.75 1.66 15.18
C TYR A 6 -49.70 2.50 14.44
N GLY A 7 -49.99 3.79 14.26
CA GLY A 7 -49.04 4.76 13.70
C GLY A 7 -48.11 5.30 14.79
N TYR A 8 -46.84 5.50 14.44
CA TYR A 8 -45.88 6.17 15.33
C TYR A 8 -46.21 7.65 15.45
N THR A 9 -46.08 8.20 16.66
CA THR A 9 -46.31 9.63 16.88
C THR A 9 -45.14 10.46 16.35
N MET A 10 -45.40 11.71 15.93
CA MET A 10 -44.35 12.63 15.48
C MET A 10 -43.28 12.84 16.56
N VAL A 11 -43.68 12.86 17.83
CA VAL A 11 -42.77 13.03 18.98
C VAL A 11 -41.86 11.81 19.17
N GLU A 12 -42.40 10.61 18.94
CA GLU A 12 -41.63 9.37 19.05
C GLU A 12 -40.54 9.27 17.98
N ILE A 13 -40.87 9.62 16.73
CA ILE A 13 -39.87 9.69 15.65
C ILE A 13 -38.82 10.78 15.94
N LEU A 14 -39.23 11.93 16.50
CA LEU A 14 -38.29 12.98 16.90
C LEU A 14 -37.31 12.50 17.97
N MET A 15 -37.81 11.79 19.00
CA MET A 15 -36.96 11.26 20.07
C MET A 15 -35.98 10.20 19.55
N VAL A 16 -36.42 9.32 18.64
CA VAL A 16 -35.54 8.31 18.02
C VAL A 16 -34.42 8.98 17.22
N ILE A 17 -34.72 10.03 16.43
CA ILE A 17 -33.72 10.77 15.67
C ILE A 17 -32.71 11.45 16.60
N VAL A 18 -33.18 12.05 17.71
CA VAL A 18 -32.31 12.67 18.71
C VAL A 18 -31.36 11.65 19.33
N ILE A 19 -31.87 10.50 19.77
CA ILE A 19 -31.04 9.43 20.35
C ILE A 19 -30.05 8.90 19.31
N ALA A 20 -30.50 8.66 18.07
CA ALA A 20 -29.63 8.21 16.98
C ALA A 20 -28.51 9.23 16.68
N ALA A 21 -28.82 10.53 16.68
CA ALA A 21 -27.83 11.59 16.47
C ALA A 21 -26.76 11.61 17.57
N ILE A 22 -27.15 11.43 18.84
CA ILE A 22 -26.22 11.34 19.96
C ILE A 22 -25.30 10.12 19.81
N LEU A 23 -25.89 8.95 19.48
CA LEU A 23 -25.13 7.72 19.29
C LEU A 23 -24.15 7.83 18.11
N PHE A 24 -24.55 8.42 16.99
CA PHE A 24 -23.65 8.62 15.86
C PHE A 24 -22.54 9.65 16.13
N GLY A 25 -22.85 10.69 16.91
CA GLY A 25 -21.86 11.68 17.34
C GLY A 25 -20.66 11.08 18.06
N ILE A 26 -20.89 10.03 18.86
CA ILE A 26 -19.82 9.32 19.61
C ILE A 26 -19.30 8.11 18.83
N GLY A 27 -20.17 7.39 18.12
CA GLY A 27 -19.82 6.14 17.43
C GLY A 27 -18.87 6.36 16.25
N ILE A 28 -19.16 7.32 15.37
CA ILE A 28 -18.36 7.58 14.15
C ILE A 28 -16.87 7.84 14.45
N PRO A 29 -16.49 8.74 15.39
CA PRO A 29 -15.08 8.96 15.68
C PRO A 29 -14.39 7.72 16.26
N ALA A 30 -15.06 6.93 17.11
CA ALA A 30 -14.52 5.70 17.67
C ALA A 30 -14.27 4.62 16.59
N PHE A 31 -15.17 4.49 15.61
CA PHE A 31 -14.93 3.60 14.47
C PHE A 31 -13.72 4.05 13.64
N SER A 32 -13.55 5.36 13.44
CA SER A 32 -12.42 5.89 12.66
C SER A 32 -11.05 5.62 13.31
N THR A 33 -10.96 5.65 14.65
CA THR A 33 -9.70 5.34 15.37
C THR A 33 -9.41 3.85 15.37
N MET A 34 -10.42 3.00 15.53
CA MET A 34 -10.27 1.55 15.48
C MET A 34 -9.76 1.06 14.12
N ILE A 35 -10.29 1.59 13.01
CA ILE A 35 -9.84 1.23 11.66
C ILE A 35 -8.38 1.67 11.42
N ARG A 36 -7.99 2.86 11.91
CA ARG A 36 -6.61 3.35 11.82
C ARG A 36 -5.61 2.44 12.57
N GLY A 37 -5.98 1.95 13.76
CA GLY A 37 -5.11 1.07 14.56
C GLY A 37 -4.74 -0.25 13.87
N ASN A 38 -5.59 -0.75 12.97
CA ASN A 38 -5.34 -2.00 12.24
C ASN A 38 -4.81 -1.80 10.81
N ALA A 39 -4.70 -0.55 10.35
CA ALA A 39 -4.34 -0.25 8.97
C ALA A 39 -2.96 -0.79 8.59
N MET A 40 -1.94 -0.65 9.45
CA MET A 40 -0.59 -1.19 9.19
C MET A 40 -0.60 -2.71 9.05
N THR A 41 -1.24 -3.41 9.98
CA THR A 41 -1.34 -4.88 9.94
C THR A 41 -2.04 -5.36 8.67
N ILE A 42 -3.09 -4.67 8.23
CA ILE A 42 -3.78 -4.98 6.96
C ILE A 42 -2.86 -4.72 5.77
N SER A 43 -2.17 -3.57 5.74
CA SER A 43 -1.19 -3.21 4.70
C SER A 43 -0.11 -4.27 4.54
N ILE A 44 0.48 -4.72 5.64
CA ILE A 44 1.50 -5.77 5.65
C ILE A 44 0.94 -7.06 5.06
N ARG A 45 -0.24 -7.51 5.50
CA ARG A 45 -0.87 -8.74 4.99
C ARG A 45 -1.15 -8.65 3.49
N GLN A 46 -1.65 -7.50 3.02
CA GLN A 46 -1.90 -7.26 1.59
C GLN A 46 -0.61 -7.31 0.77
N LEU A 47 0.47 -6.69 1.27
CA LEU A 47 1.77 -6.71 0.61
C LEU A 47 2.37 -8.11 0.60
N THR A 48 2.35 -8.83 1.72
CA THR A 48 2.79 -10.23 1.79
C THR A 48 2.04 -11.10 0.79
N ALA A 49 0.71 -10.99 0.74
CA ALA A 49 -0.10 -11.74 -0.22
C ALA A 49 0.26 -11.39 -1.67
N LYS A 50 0.47 -10.10 -1.98
CA LYS A 50 0.86 -9.66 -3.32
C LYS A 50 2.27 -10.13 -3.70
N ILE A 51 3.22 -10.10 -2.76
CA ILE A 51 4.59 -10.58 -2.96
C ILE A 51 4.58 -12.08 -3.29
N GLN A 52 3.83 -12.88 -2.53
CA GLN A 52 3.68 -14.31 -2.80
C GLN A 52 2.98 -14.58 -4.14
N ALA A 53 1.94 -13.81 -4.46
CA ALA A 53 1.24 -13.92 -5.74
C ALA A 53 2.15 -13.57 -6.93
N ALA A 54 2.92 -12.49 -6.85
CA ALA A 54 3.88 -12.08 -7.88
C ALA A 54 4.95 -13.15 -8.11
N ARG A 55 5.50 -13.72 -7.02
CA ARG A 55 6.43 -14.84 -7.09
C ARG A 55 5.80 -16.08 -7.75
N SER A 56 4.60 -16.45 -7.33
CA SER A 56 3.88 -17.60 -7.91
C SER A 56 3.61 -17.41 -9.40
N TYR A 57 3.26 -16.19 -9.81
CA TYR A 57 3.06 -15.84 -11.22
C TYR A 57 4.35 -15.98 -12.02
N ALA A 58 5.48 -15.48 -11.49
CA ALA A 58 6.79 -15.58 -12.14
C ALA A 58 7.18 -17.03 -12.41
N VAL A 59 6.98 -17.91 -11.42
CA VAL A 59 7.28 -19.35 -11.52
C VAL A 59 6.33 -20.06 -12.49
N THR A 60 5.03 -19.79 -12.38
CA THR A 60 4.00 -20.48 -13.17
C THR A 60 4.11 -20.14 -14.66
N ASN A 61 4.31 -18.86 -14.97
CA ASN A 61 4.39 -18.37 -16.36
C ASN A 61 5.82 -18.34 -16.90
N ARG A 62 6.82 -18.76 -16.09
CA ARG A 62 8.24 -18.74 -16.42
C ARG A 62 8.73 -17.38 -16.96
N CYS A 63 8.22 -16.30 -16.38
CA CYS A 63 8.55 -14.93 -16.76
C CYS A 63 9.11 -14.15 -15.56
N LYS A 64 9.70 -12.99 -15.83
CA LYS A 64 10.20 -12.09 -14.78
C LYS A 64 9.08 -11.13 -14.41
N VAL A 65 8.78 -11.03 -13.12
CA VAL A 65 7.66 -10.23 -12.60
C VAL A 65 8.20 -9.18 -11.66
N ALA A 66 7.76 -7.93 -11.84
CA ALA A 66 8.09 -6.85 -10.94
C ALA A 66 6.84 -6.34 -10.21
N ILE A 67 7.00 -5.99 -8.94
CA ILE A 67 6.02 -5.20 -8.18
C ILE A 67 6.49 -3.76 -8.22
N VAL A 68 5.71 -2.90 -8.86
CA VAL A 68 6.00 -1.48 -9.05
C VAL A 68 5.49 -0.69 -7.85
N PHE A 69 6.37 0.12 -7.26
CA PHE A 69 6.04 1.06 -6.18
C PHE A 69 6.24 2.48 -6.70
N PRO A 70 5.15 3.21 -7.02
CA PRO A 70 5.27 4.60 -7.43
C PRO A 70 5.79 5.46 -6.29
N ALA A 71 6.90 6.17 -6.52
CA ALA A 71 7.44 7.20 -5.66
C ALA A 71 7.27 8.59 -6.31
N GLU A 72 7.59 9.66 -5.57
CA GLU A 72 7.55 11.03 -6.11
C GLU A 72 8.71 11.34 -7.09
N GLU A 73 9.78 10.55 -7.06
CA GLU A 73 10.89 10.62 -8.05
C GLU A 73 10.40 10.45 -9.50
N LEU A 74 9.18 9.93 -9.67
CA LEU A 74 8.48 9.87 -10.93
C LEU A 74 7.64 11.14 -11.12
N ALA A 75 8.20 12.17 -11.78
CA ALA A 75 7.56 13.46 -12.03
C ALA A 75 6.19 13.40 -12.76
N SER A 76 5.78 12.22 -13.22
CA SER A 76 4.57 11.99 -13.99
C SER A 76 3.48 11.24 -13.19
N VAL A 77 3.75 10.76 -11.97
CA VAL A 77 2.72 10.04 -11.18
C VAL A 77 1.80 11.05 -10.49
N LYS A 78 0.48 10.85 -10.57
CA LYS A 78 -0.46 11.60 -9.73
C LYS A 78 -0.15 11.39 -8.25
N SER A 79 -0.02 12.47 -7.49
CA SER A 79 0.34 12.45 -6.06
C SER A 79 -0.50 11.47 -5.22
N SER A 80 -1.78 11.27 -5.55
CA SER A 80 -2.65 10.30 -4.87
C SER A 80 -2.21 8.82 -4.99
N PHE A 81 -1.33 8.47 -5.93
CA PHE A 81 -0.81 7.12 -6.13
C PHE A 81 0.58 6.92 -5.53
N SER A 82 1.35 8.01 -5.39
CA SER A 82 2.70 7.97 -4.83
C SER A 82 2.70 7.41 -3.41
N TYR A 83 3.64 6.52 -3.14
CA TYR A 83 3.92 5.86 -1.87
C TYR A 83 2.77 5.07 -1.23
N SER A 84 1.59 5.01 -1.84
CA SER A 84 0.40 4.37 -1.26
C SER A 84 -0.16 3.26 -2.14
N THR A 85 0.38 3.08 -3.35
CA THR A 85 -0.13 2.11 -4.32
C THR A 85 0.97 1.19 -4.81
N TYR A 86 0.56 0.05 -5.35
CA TYR A 86 1.45 -0.90 -5.99
C TYR A 86 0.69 -1.68 -7.07
N ARG A 87 1.43 -2.18 -8.06
CA ARG A 87 0.89 -3.05 -9.11
C ARG A 87 1.96 -3.97 -9.64
N THR A 88 1.57 -5.14 -10.13
CA THR A 88 2.47 -6.14 -10.72
C THR A 88 2.53 -6.04 -12.24
N CYS A 89 3.73 -6.10 -12.80
CA CYS A 89 3.99 -6.13 -14.23
C CYS A 89 4.97 -7.24 -14.60
N VAL A 90 4.99 -7.58 -15.89
CA VAL A 90 6.04 -8.39 -16.50
C VAL A 90 7.16 -7.47 -16.95
N VAL A 91 8.40 -7.93 -16.74
CA VAL A 91 9.61 -7.19 -17.10
C VAL A 91 10.55 -8.05 -17.92
N THR A 92 11.34 -7.42 -18.76
CA THR A 92 12.48 -8.05 -19.44
C THR A 92 13.78 -7.59 -18.80
N GLU A 93 14.82 -8.41 -18.95
CA GLU A 93 16.17 -8.10 -18.49
C GLU A 93 17.05 -8.12 -19.74
N ASP A 94 17.30 -6.93 -20.27
CA ASP A 94 18.21 -6.72 -21.39
C ASP A 94 19.54 -6.20 -20.83
N SER A 95 19.88 -4.92 -21.06
CA SER A 95 20.98 -4.20 -20.38
C SER A 95 20.60 -3.68 -18.99
N GLY A 96 19.39 -4.00 -18.54
CA GLY A 96 18.77 -3.56 -17.30
C GLY A 96 17.31 -4.02 -17.27
N TRP A 97 16.59 -3.66 -16.21
CA TRP A 97 15.19 -4.04 -16.07
C TRP A 97 14.30 -3.07 -16.83
N LYS A 98 13.46 -3.61 -17.71
CA LYS A 98 12.57 -2.83 -18.56
C LYS A 98 11.14 -3.36 -18.44
N PHE A 99 10.19 -2.44 -18.36
CA PHE A 99 8.77 -2.77 -18.38
C PHE A 99 8.37 -3.39 -19.73
N GLU A 100 7.67 -4.51 -19.68
CA GLU A 100 7.12 -5.19 -20.87
C GLU A 100 5.61 -4.95 -20.96
N SER A 101 4.85 -5.45 -19.99
CA SER A 101 3.39 -5.37 -19.95
C SER A 101 2.85 -5.45 -18.53
N TRP A 102 1.62 -4.95 -18.32
CA TRP A 102 0.88 -5.19 -17.08
C TRP A 102 0.34 -6.63 -17.09
N ILE A 103 0.24 -7.26 -15.91
CA ILE A 103 -0.40 -8.57 -15.79
C ILE A 103 -1.91 -8.42 -16.04
N ASP A 104 -2.48 -9.31 -16.85
CA ASP A 104 -3.91 -9.29 -17.17
C ASP A 104 -4.77 -9.44 -15.91
N GLY A 105 -5.79 -8.58 -15.78
CA GLY A 105 -6.69 -8.56 -14.62
C GLY A 105 -6.10 -7.96 -13.34
N GLU A 106 -4.82 -7.57 -13.32
CA GLU A 106 -4.24 -6.84 -12.19
C GLU A 106 -4.46 -5.34 -12.36
N GLU A 107 -5.07 -4.71 -11.36
CA GLU A 107 -5.26 -3.26 -11.26
C GLU A 107 -4.34 -2.66 -10.19
N TRP A 108 -4.24 -1.32 -10.17
CA TRP A 108 -3.55 -0.61 -9.10
C TRP A 108 -4.22 -0.85 -7.76
N LYS A 109 -3.50 -1.49 -6.84
CA LYS A 109 -3.98 -1.67 -5.47
C LYS A 109 -3.45 -0.55 -4.58
N ARG A 110 -4.30 -0.07 -3.70
CA ARG A 110 -3.97 0.97 -2.72
C ARG A 110 -3.94 0.38 -1.31
N LEU A 111 -2.96 0.81 -0.53
CA LEU A 111 -2.87 0.50 0.89
C LEU A 111 -3.98 1.20 1.68
N PRO A 112 -4.39 0.64 2.83
CA PRO A 112 -5.21 1.32 3.82
C PRO A 112 -4.80 2.78 4.06
N THR A 113 -5.81 3.62 4.26
CA THR A 113 -5.61 5.07 4.46
C THR A 113 -4.65 5.34 5.61
N GLY A 114 -3.66 6.19 5.34
CA GLY A 114 -2.67 6.60 6.34
C GLY A 114 -1.41 5.73 6.39
N VAL A 115 -1.31 4.65 5.60
CA VAL A 115 -0.08 3.85 5.50
C VAL A 115 0.61 4.10 4.17
N LEU A 116 1.92 4.35 4.22
CA LEU A 116 2.76 4.62 3.06
C LEU A 116 3.98 3.71 3.04
N ILE A 117 4.44 3.34 1.84
CA ILE A 117 5.72 2.67 1.58
C ILE A 117 6.74 3.76 1.35
N GLN A 118 7.48 4.13 2.40
CA GLN A 118 8.48 5.19 2.29
C GLN A 118 9.80 4.68 1.72
N ILE A 119 10.15 3.42 1.98
CA ILE A 119 11.46 2.86 1.61
C ILE A 119 11.27 1.49 0.95
N VAL A 120 12.02 1.28 -0.13
CA VAL A 120 12.22 -0.03 -0.77
C VAL A 120 13.73 -0.29 -0.86
N THR A 121 14.27 -0.92 0.18
CA THR A 121 15.70 -1.24 0.27
C THR A 121 16.05 -2.38 -0.67
N ASN A 122 17.16 -2.24 -1.41
CA ASN A 122 17.54 -3.09 -2.55
C ASN A 122 16.47 -3.17 -3.65
N GLY A 123 15.56 -2.20 -3.71
CA GLY A 123 14.64 -2.03 -4.82
C GLY A 123 15.40 -1.81 -6.13
N VAL A 124 14.92 -2.45 -7.18
CA VAL A 124 15.50 -2.42 -8.52
C VAL A 124 14.78 -1.36 -9.36
N ASN A 125 15.54 -0.59 -10.14
CA ASN A 125 14.97 0.39 -11.05
C ASN A 125 14.50 -0.29 -12.34
N VAL A 126 13.18 -0.30 -12.56
CA VAL A 126 12.57 -0.76 -13.81
C VAL A 126 12.27 0.45 -14.68
N THR A 127 12.87 0.50 -15.87
CA THR A 127 12.76 1.61 -16.81
C THR A 127 11.51 1.52 -17.68
N ALA A 128 11.10 2.66 -18.23
CA ALA A 128 10.01 2.78 -19.20
C ALA A 128 8.65 2.20 -18.73
N CYS A 129 8.38 2.22 -17.41
CA CYS A 129 7.08 1.80 -16.89
C CYS A 129 5.96 2.68 -17.44
N LYS A 130 4.89 2.07 -17.95
CA LYS A 130 3.73 2.79 -18.49
C LYS A 130 2.69 3.00 -17.39
N ILE A 131 2.53 4.22 -16.90
CA ILE A 131 1.58 4.59 -15.84
C ILE A 131 0.47 5.55 -16.33
N ASN A 132 0.16 5.47 -17.63
CA ASN A 132 -0.83 6.31 -18.29
C ASN A 132 -2.25 6.11 -17.75
N ASP A 133 -2.55 4.91 -17.26
CA ASP A 133 -3.82 4.54 -16.65
C ASP A 133 -4.10 5.25 -15.31
N ILE A 134 -3.05 5.70 -14.61
CA ILE A 134 -3.18 6.53 -13.40
C ILE A 134 -2.93 8.01 -13.68
N GLY A 135 -3.03 8.40 -14.95
CA GLY A 135 -2.89 9.78 -15.41
C GLY A 135 -1.46 10.31 -15.40
N GLY A 136 -0.47 9.41 -15.53
CA GLY A 136 0.91 9.78 -15.80
C GLY A 136 1.34 9.58 -17.25
N THR A 137 2.63 9.69 -17.51
CA THR A 137 3.26 9.36 -18.80
C THR A 137 4.23 8.19 -18.58
N THR A 138 4.97 7.78 -19.61
CA THR A 138 6.07 6.83 -19.43
C THR A 138 7.11 7.43 -18.50
N VAL A 139 7.42 6.73 -17.42
CA VAL A 139 8.39 7.18 -16.42
C VAL A 139 9.81 6.70 -16.74
N SER A 140 10.80 7.49 -16.34
CA SER A 140 12.23 7.17 -16.52
C SER A 140 12.59 5.85 -15.85
N PHE A 141 12.25 5.71 -14.56
CA PHE A 141 12.34 4.47 -13.81
C PHE A 141 11.30 4.42 -12.69
N ALA A 142 10.97 3.22 -12.24
CA ALA A 142 10.19 2.98 -11.03
C ALA A 142 10.95 2.00 -10.12
N ARG A 143 10.91 2.24 -8.80
CA ARG A 143 11.50 1.31 -7.83
C ARG A 143 10.58 0.11 -7.68
N CYS A 144 11.14 -1.07 -7.89
CA CYS A 144 10.39 -2.32 -7.92
C CYS A 144 11.06 -3.43 -7.13
N LEU A 145 10.28 -4.44 -6.79
CA LEU A 145 10.79 -5.75 -6.37
C LEU A 145 10.62 -6.73 -7.52
N VAL A 146 11.71 -7.35 -7.96
CA VAL A 146 11.69 -8.24 -9.13
C VAL A 146 11.88 -9.69 -8.71
N PHE A 147 11.01 -10.55 -9.21
CA PHE A 147 11.07 -12.00 -9.13
C PHE A 147 11.48 -12.58 -10.48
N LYS A 148 12.43 -13.50 -10.45
CA LYS A 148 12.88 -14.28 -11.58
C LYS A 148 12.00 -15.52 -11.79
N PRO A 149 12.09 -16.20 -12.95
CA PRO A 149 11.31 -17.40 -13.25
C PRO A 149 11.54 -18.57 -12.29
N ASP A 150 12.67 -18.59 -11.57
CA ASP A 150 12.98 -19.56 -10.51
C ASP A 150 12.33 -19.22 -9.15
N GLY A 151 11.60 -18.11 -9.08
CA GLY A 151 10.95 -17.61 -7.87
C GLY A 151 11.90 -16.90 -6.90
N GLN A 152 13.15 -16.68 -7.29
CA GLN A 152 14.10 -15.89 -6.50
C GLN A 152 14.00 -14.40 -6.83
N MET A 153 14.38 -13.56 -5.87
CA MET A 153 14.54 -12.13 -6.07
C MET A 153 15.98 -11.78 -6.43
N THR A 154 16.18 -10.61 -7.04
CA THR A 154 17.53 -10.06 -7.32
C THR A 154 18.37 -9.89 -6.05
N ALA A 155 17.75 -9.48 -4.95
CA ALA A 155 18.39 -9.36 -3.63
C ALA A 155 17.34 -9.41 -2.52
N SER A 156 17.76 -9.79 -1.31
CA SER A 156 16.91 -9.68 -0.12
C SER A 156 16.59 -8.21 0.10
N SER A 157 15.31 -7.91 0.32
CA SER A 157 14.81 -6.54 0.27
C SER A 157 13.99 -6.24 1.52
N LYS A 158 13.94 -4.97 1.92
CA LYS A 158 13.09 -4.52 3.04
C LYS A 158 12.18 -3.39 2.59
N LEU A 159 10.93 -3.45 3.01
CA LEU A 159 9.97 -2.36 2.85
C LEU A 159 9.88 -1.60 4.18
N GLY A 160 10.06 -0.29 4.14
CA GLY A 160 9.83 0.60 5.28
C GLY A 160 8.44 1.21 5.18
N LEU A 161 7.48 0.68 5.92
CA LEU A 161 6.13 1.23 6.01
C LEU A 161 6.07 2.29 7.11
N VAL A 162 5.27 3.33 6.90
CA VAL A 162 5.10 4.43 7.84
C VAL A 162 3.64 4.86 7.92
N TYR A 163 3.24 5.43 9.06
CA TYR A 163 1.98 6.16 9.13
C TYR A 163 2.17 7.62 8.72
N GLY A 164 1.40 8.07 7.74
CA GLY A 164 1.52 9.43 7.25
C GLY A 164 0.59 9.76 6.10
N ARG A 165 0.85 10.94 5.52
CA ARG A 165 0.26 11.37 4.26
C ARG A 165 1.34 11.88 3.35
N PHE A 166 1.16 11.66 2.05
CA PHE A 166 2.02 12.26 1.04
C PHE A 166 1.43 13.59 0.57
N VAL A 167 2.27 14.61 0.46
CA VAL A 167 1.91 15.93 -0.08
C VAL A 167 2.90 16.29 -1.18
N SER A 168 2.38 16.49 -2.40
CA SER A 168 3.21 16.82 -3.57
C SER A 168 4.08 18.05 -3.30
N GLY A 169 5.37 17.96 -3.59
CA GLY A 169 6.35 19.04 -3.39
C GLY A 169 6.81 19.23 -1.94
N THR A 170 6.15 18.60 -0.96
CA THR A 170 6.58 18.56 0.45
C THR A 170 7.17 17.20 0.84
N GLY A 171 6.79 16.13 0.14
CA GLY A 171 7.18 14.77 0.47
C GLY A 171 6.22 14.09 1.45
N ILE A 172 6.70 13.06 2.12
CA ILE A 172 5.92 12.30 3.11
C ILE A 172 5.92 13.04 4.45
N ILE A 173 4.71 13.32 4.95
CA ILE A 173 4.47 13.85 6.30
C ILE A 173 4.12 12.67 7.20
N ASN A 174 5.10 12.22 7.98
CA ASN A 174 4.94 11.15 8.96
C ASN A 174 4.12 11.63 10.16
N THR A 175 3.07 10.88 10.48
CA THR A 175 2.15 11.14 11.60
C THR A 175 2.59 10.40 12.86
N GLU A 176 3.17 9.20 12.72
CA GLU A 176 3.80 8.49 13.82
C GLU A 176 5.30 8.79 13.84
N LYS A 177 5.79 9.26 15.00
CA LYS A 177 7.18 9.63 15.24
C LYS A 177 7.58 9.16 16.63
N GLU A 178 8.87 8.87 16.82
CA GLU A 178 9.41 8.54 18.14
C GLU A 178 9.24 9.72 19.11
N SER A 179 8.84 9.39 20.33
CA SER A 179 8.68 10.37 21.42
C SER A 179 10.03 10.98 21.77
N GLY A 180 10.13 12.31 21.77
CA GLY A 180 11.34 13.05 22.16
C GLY A 180 12.26 13.42 20.98
N SER A 181 12.61 12.47 20.11
CA SER A 181 13.50 12.73 18.96
C SER A 181 12.78 13.29 17.74
N GLY A 182 11.48 12.98 17.58
CA GLY A 182 10.72 13.30 16.37
C GLY A 182 11.16 12.48 15.14
N ASN A 183 11.98 11.44 15.33
CA ASN A 183 12.41 10.55 14.27
C ASN A 183 11.22 9.79 13.68
N VAL A 184 11.31 9.46 12.40
CA VAL A 184 10.30 8.65 11.70
C VAL A 184 10.31 7.24 12.28
N LEU A 185 9.13 6.70 12.60
CA LEU A 185 8.99 5.33 13.04
C LEU A 185 8.62 4.43 11.85
N TYR A 186 9.54 3.56 11.46
CA TYR A 186 9.37 2.60 10.39
C TYR A 186 8.84 1.27 10.93
N HIS A 187 7.94 0.65 10.17
CA HIS A 187 7.45 -0.71 10.36
C HIS A 187 8.07 -1.59 9.26
N PRO A 188 9.23 -2.22 9.51
CA PRO A 188 9.98 -2.92 8.48
C PRO A 188 9.35 -4.26 8.11
N VAL A 189 9.23 -4.52 6.81
CA VAL A 189 8.88 -5.83 6.27
C VAL A 189 10.07 -6.36 5.48
N THR A 190 10.71 -7.40 6.00
CA THR A 190 11.86 -8.05 5.35
C THR A 190 11.38 -9.15 4.43
N ILE A 191 11.98 -9.25 3.25
CA ILE A 191 11.62 -10.20 2.20
C ILE A 191 12.88 -10.99 1.85
N ASN A 192 12.83 -12.30 2.10
CA ASN A 192 13.94 -13.19 1.80
C ASN A 192 14.02 -13.48 0.30
N GLN A 193 15.21 -13.33 -0.30
CA GLN A 193 15.37 -13.46 -1.75
C GLN A 193 15.07 -14.85 -2.32
N TYR A 194 15.33 -15.92 -1.59
CA TYR A 194 15.22 -17.28 -2.13
C TYR A 194 13.80 -17.83 -2.02
N THR A 195 13.12 -17.44 -0.93
CA THR A 195 11.80 -17.98 -0.58
C THR A 195 10.66 -17.00 -0.86
N GLY A 196 10.98 -15.71 -1.03
CA GLY A 196 9.99 -14.63 -1.03
C GLY A 196 9.28 -14.45 0.31
N LYS A 197 9.64 -15.22 1.34
CA LYS A 197 8.99 -15.19 2.65
C LYS A 197 9.17 -13.80 3.27
N THR A 198 8.06 -13.25 3.77
CA THR A 198 8.03 -11.95 4.43
C THR A 198 8.05 -12.12 5.94
N THR A 199 8.90 -11.35 6.64
CA THR A 199 8.94 -11.27 8.10
C THR A 199 8.75 -9.82 8.51
N VAL A 200 7.87 -9.59 9.49
CA VAL A 200 7.65 -8.26 10.06
C VAL A 200 8.64 -8.06 11.19
N GLY A 201 9.41 -6.97 11.14
CA GLY A 201 10.27 -6.55 12.25
C GLY A 201 9.54 -5.60 13.19
N GLU A 202 10.10 -5.41 14.37
CA GLU A 202 9.62 -4.41 15.32
C GLU A 202 9.78 -3.00 14.76
N ALA A 203 8.93 -2.08 15.24
CA ALA A 203 8.99 -0.68 14.84
C ALA A 203 10.35 -0.08 15.22
N THR A 204 10.99 0.63 14.30
CA THR A 204 12.34 1.15 14.48
C THR A 204 12.47 2.56 13.93
N THR A 205 13.32 3.37 14.55
CA THR A 205 13.66 4.71 14.06
C THR A 205 14.81 4.71 13.07
N THR A 206 15.50 3.58 12.95
CA THR A 206 16.55 3.38 11.96
C THR A 206 15.93 3.12 10.59
N VAL A 207 16.46 3.78 9.56
CA VAL A 207 16.12 3.50 8.17
C VAL A 207 16.39 2.01 7.91
N PRO A 208 15.42 1.21 7.43
CA PRO A 208 15.61 -0.22 7.22
C PRO A 208 16.78 -0.49 6.24
N ALA A 209 17.95 -0.85 6.79
CA ALA A 209 19.14 -1.22 6.03
C ALA A 209 18.94 -2.59 5.34
N PRO A 210 19.75 -2.95 4.33
CA PRO A 210 19.69 -4.26 3.64
C PRO A 210 19.56 -5.47 4.57
#